data_AF-A0AAP0JY69-F1
#
_entry.id   AF-A0AAP0JY69-F1
#
_cell.length_a   1.000
_cell.length_b   1.000
_cell.length_c   1.000
_cell.angle_alpha   90.00
_cell.angle_beta   90.00
_cell.angle_gamma   90.00
#
_symmetry.space_group_name_H-M   'P 1'
#
loop_
_entity.id
_entity.type
_entity.pdbx_description
1 polymer ?
#
loop_
_entity_poly.entity_id
_entity_poly.type
_entity_poly.pdbx_seq_one_letter_code
_entity_poly.pdbx_strand_id
1 'polypeptide(L)'
;MHSKQERYGDFQGDIKKETSLIDSLIKKSLKFLQDHNLIKEFSHYQNKGKKYFMAVEFEPSAEVTGGAWYSNGSLDMDFIATVKVSCLMCIKQLKVATVEGIAEFFDKTHVFHNKCFSEKIGEIVQTLVLDNEVMEVKSTGMGEYAGIPFGALCYKLVKKQGGVPRVGALTSIPCGVCPRIHECTPDGIISPVTCVYYTKWLDF
;
A
#
# COMPACT_ATOMS: atom_id res chain seq x y z
N MET A 1 -10.01 31.97 8.18
CA MET A 1 -10.50 31.20 7.00
C MET A 1 -9.44 31.08 5.90
N HIS A 2 -8.48 32.01 5.76
CA HIS A 2 -7.46 31.95 4.69
C HIS A 2 -6.49 30.75 4.79
N SER A 3 -6.10 30.33 6.00
CA SER A 3 -5.12 29.24 6.16
C SER A 3 -5.58 27.84 5.74
N LYS A 4 -6.90 27.63 5.53
CA LYS A 4 -7.40 26.34 5.00
C LYS A 4 -7.26 26.27 3.48
N GLN A 5 -7.51 27.38 2.79
CA GLN A 5 -7.41 27.48 1.33
C GLN A 5 -5.96 27.26 0.87
N GLU A 6 -5.01 27.86 1.58
CA GLU A 6 -3.56 27.75 1.31
C GLU A 6 -3.04 26.30 1.33
N ARG A 7 -3.66 25.42 2.14
CA ARG A 7 -3.26 24.00 2.27
C ARG A 7 -3.97 23.05 1.31
N TYR A 8 -5.17 23.41 0.87
CA TYR A 8 -6.03 22.57 0.02
C TYR A 8 -5.94 22.94 -1.46
N GLY A 9 -5.42 24.15 -1.77
CA GLY A 9 -5.33 24.71 -3.10
C GLY A 9 -6.69 25.04 -3.71
N ASP A 10 -6.65 25.80 -4.80
CA ASP A 10 -7.86 26.27 -5.48
C ASP A 10 -8.22 25.36 -6.65
N PHE A 11 -9.48 24.93 -6.68
CA PHE A 11 -10.01 24.10 -7.76
C PHE A 11 -10.21 24.93 -9.03
N GLN A 12 -9.76 24.43 -10.18
CA GLN A 12 -9.92 25.11 -11.46
C GLN A 12 -11.38 25.50 -11.77
N GLY A 13 -12.36 24.68 -11.38
CA GLY A 13 -13.77 24.98 -11.60
C GLY A 13 -14.31 26.11 -10.72
N ASP A 14 -13.73 26.33 -9.54
CA ASP A 14 -14.12 27.45 -8.67
C ASP A 14 -13.45 28.74 -9.14
N ILE A 15 -12.17 28.69 -9.56
CA ILE A 15 -11.49 29.80 -10.25
C ILE A 15 -12.32 30.25 -11.47
N LYS A 16 -12.87 29.30 -12.24
CA LYS A 16 -13.74 29.62 -13.39
C LYS A 16 -15.03 30.33 -12.98
N LYS A 17 -15.69 29.87 -11.91
CA LYS A 17 -16.93 30.47 -11.42
C LYS A 17 -16.70 31.88 -10.89
N GLU A 18 -15.62 32.09 -10.14
CA GLU A 18 -15.32 33.39 -9.53
C GLU A 18 -14.83 34.41 -10.55
N THR A 19 -13.98 34.00 -11.49
CA THR A 19 -13.43 34.93 -12.50
C THR A 19 -14.38 35.21 -13.66
N SER A 20 -15.39 34.36 -13.88
CA SER A 20 -16.32 34.43 -15.02
C SER A 20 -15.62 34.53 -16.40
N LEU A 21 -14.38 34.04 -16.49
CA LEU A 21 -13.57 34.07 -17.71
C LEU A 21 -13.88 32.89 -18.65
N ILE A 22 -13.57 33.09 -19.93
CA ILE A 22 -13.66 32.03 -20.95
C ILE A 22 -12.60 30.96 -20.67
N ASP A 23 -12.96 29.68 -20.82
CA ASP A 23 -12.07 28.53 -20.53
C ASP A 23 -10.71 28.60 -21.23
N SER A 24 -10.67 29.09 -22.47
CA SER A 24 -9.43 29.21 -23.25
C SER A 24 -8.47 30.24 -22.66
N LEU A 25 -8.99 31.34 -22.09
CA LEU A 25 -8.22 32.36 -21.39
C LEU A 25 -7.72 31.83 -20.05
N ILE A 26 -8.58 31.17 -19.27
CA ILE A 26 -8.18 30.58 -17.98
C ILE A 26 -7.03 29.59 -18.17
N LYS A 27 -7.13 28.66 -19.14
CA LYS A 27 -6.08 27.68 -19.40
C LYS A 27 -4.76 28.33 -19.82
N LYS A 28 -4.81 29.40 -20.62
CA LYS A 28 -3.62 30.17 -21.03
C LYS A 28 -2.99 30.90 -19.84
N SER A 29 -3.80 31.55 -19.00
CA SER A 29 -3.32 32.27 -17.82
C SER A 29 -2.72 31.33 -16.78
N LEU A 30 -3.37 30.20 -16.49
CA LEU A 30 -2.83 29.19 -15.57
C LEU A 30 -1.50 28.64 -16.09
N LYS A 31 -1.42 28.32 -17.39
CA LYS A 31 -0.18 27.85 -17.99
C LYS A 31 0.93 28.91 -17.95
N PHE A 32 0.60 30.17 -18.22
CA PHE A 32 1.55 31.28 -18.10
C PHE A 32 2.09 31.42 -16.67
N LEU A 33 1.21 31.32 -15.65
CA LEU A 33 1.62 31.37 -14.25
C LEU A 33 2.46 30.15 -13.83
N GLN A 34 2.20 28.97 -14.40
CA GLN A 34 3.02 27.78 -14.22
C GLN A 34 4.39 27.93 -14.88
N ASP A 35 4.44 28.43 -16.12
CA ASP A 35 5.67 28.64 -16.89
C ASP A 35 6.59 29.66 -16.20
N HIS A 36 6.00 30.61 -15.46
CA HIS A 36 6.73 31.58 -14.62
C HIS A 36 7.02 31.08 -13.18
N ASN A 37 6.74 29.81 -12.86
CA ASN A 37 6.94 29.20 -11.54
C ASN A 37 6.26 29.97 -10.39
N LEU A 38 5.10 30.57 -10.65
CA LEU A 38 4.30 31.25 -9.62
C LEU A 38 3.28 30.28 -8.99
N ILE A 39 2.78 29.33 -9.77
CA ILE A 39 1.83 28.31 -9.30
C ILE A 39 2.25 26.91 -9.74
N LYS A 40 1.84 25.90 -8.98
CA LYS A 40 1.97 24.47 -9.34
C LYS A 40 0.61 23.80 -9.38
N GLU A 41 0.48 22.81 -10.27
CA GLU A 41 -0.72 21.97 -10.39
C GLU A 41 -0.51 20.66 -9.61
N PHE A 42 -1.56 20.23 -8.92
CA PHE A 42 -1.62 18.91 -8.31
C PHE A 42 -3.05 18.35 -8.41
N SER A 43 -3.17 17.04 -8.18
CA SER A 43 -4.45 16.33 -8.16
C SER A 43 -4.81 15.93 -6.74
N HIS A 44 -6.11 15.97 -6.43
CA HIS A 44 -6.62 15.50 -5.16
C HIS A 44 -6.87 13.99 -5.19
N TYR A 45 -6.39 13.25 -4.19
CA TYR A 45 -6.44 11.78 -4.18
C TYR A 45 -7.87 11.21 -4.23
N GLN A 46 -8.86 11.88 -3.63
CA GLN A 46 -10.28 11.48 -3.69
C GLN A 46 -10.95 11.89 -5.02
N ASN A 47 -10.50 12.98 -5.64
CA ASN A 47 -11.14 13.57 -6.83
C ASN A 47 -10.22 13.45 -8.05
N LYS A 48 -9.97 12.20 -8.46
CA LYS A 48 -9.18 11.88 -9.66
C LYS A 48 -9.81 12.54 -10.89
N GLY A 49 -9.11 13.52 -11.47
CA GLY A 49 -9.54 14.26 -12.67
C GLY A 49 -9.80 15.76 -12.46
N LYS A 50 -9.85 16.23 -11.20
CA LYS A 50 -9.91 17.67 -10.89
C LYS A 50 -8.50 18.23 -10.70
N LYS A 51 -8.23 19.36 -11.35
CA LYS A 51 -6.96 20.10 -11.25
C LYS A 51 -7.06 21.15 -10.16
N TYR A 52 -6.11 21.09 -9.23
CA TYR A 52 -5.96 22.07 -8.16
C TYR A 52 -4.66 22.83 -8.35
N PHE A 53 -4.67 24.11 -8.00
CA PHE A 53 -3.53 24.99 -8.14
C PHE A 53 -3.19 25.62 -6.79
N MET A 54 -1.90 25.80 -6.51
CA MET A 54 -1.41 26.55 -5.35
C MET A 54 -0.12 27.27 -5.71
N ALA A 55 0.27 28.27 -4.92
CA ALA A 55 1.56 28.93 -5.15
C ALA A 55 2.73 27.96 -4.90
N VAL A 56 3.84 28.15 -5.63
CA VAL A 56 4.95 27.17 -5.67
C VAL A 56 5.59 26.96 -4.29
N GLU A 57 5.64 28.02 -3.48
CA GLU A 57 6.20 28.05 -2.13
C GLU A 57 5.45 27.17 -1.11
N PHE A 58 4.19 26.80 -1.37
CA PHE A 58 3.39 26.04 -0.41
C PHE A 58 3.32 24.56 -0.78
N GLU A 59 3.52 23.66 0.17
CA GLU A 59 3.35 22.22 -0.06
C GLU A 59 1.90 21.77 0.20
N PRO A 60 1.29 21.01 -0.72
CA PRO A 60 -0.06 20.47 -0.50
C PRO A 60 -0.04 19.46 0.64
N SER A 61 -1.08 19.48 1.47
CA SER A 61 -1.13 18.57 2.62
C SER A 61 -1.23 17.09 2.20
N ALA A 62 -0.74 16.19 3.04
CA ALA A 62 -0.87 14.73 2.81
C ALA A 62 -2.33 14.27 2.72
N GLU A 63 -3.25 14.98 3.38
CA GLU A 63 -4.70 14.79 3.26
C GLU A 63 -5.22 15.11 1.86
N VAL A 64 -4.49 15.86 1.05
CA VAL A 64 -4.94 16.29 -0.27
C VAL A 64 -4.24 15.49 -1.36
N THR A 65 -2.96 15.21 -1.20
CA THR A 65 -2.17 14.41 -2.15
C THR A 65 -2.32 12.90 -1.94
N GLY A 66 -2.82 12.45 -0.79
CA GLY A 66 -2.83 11.04 -0.40
C GLY A 66 -1.53 10.60 0.32
N GLY A 67 -0.57 11.51 0.50
CA GLY A 67 0.70 11.24 1.16
C GLY A 67 1.74 10.57 0.26
N ALA A 68 2.80 10.02 0.86
CA ALA A 68 3.98 9.49 0.17
C ALA A 68 3.72 8.26 -0.73
N TRP A 69 2.55 7.63 -0.60
CA TRP A 69 2.16 6.48 -1.41
C TRP A 69 1.47 6.87 -2.72
N TYR A 70 1.16 8.15 -2.93
CA TYR A 70 0.41 8.62 -4.09
C TYR A 70 1.29 9.47 -5.01
N SER A 71 1.30 9.10 -6.28
CA SER A 71 1.95 9.84 -7.36
C SER A 71 0.85 10.29 -8.33
N ASN A 72 0.75 11.61 -8.57
CA ASN A 72 -0.25 12.22 -9.47
C ASN A 72 -1.71 11.83 -9.18
N GLY A 73 -2.07 11.59 -7.92
CA GLY A 73 -3.44 11.26 -7.50
C GLY A 73 -3.82 9.78 -7.71
N SER A 74 -2.87 8.94 -8.11
CA SER A 74 -2.99 7.48 -8.07
C SER A 74 -2.07 6.89 -7.02
N LEU A 75 -2.50 5.79 -6.39
CA LEU A 75 -1.65 5.01 -5.50
C LEU A 75 -0.52 4.39 -6.32
N ASP A 76 0.71 4.65 -5.92
CA ASP A 76 1.91 4.20 -6.60
C ASP A 76 2.23 2.77 -6.18
N MET A 77 1.60 1.82 -6.88
CA MET A 77 1.72 0.39 -6.58
C MET A 77 3.15 -0.11 -6.82
N ASP A 78 3.86 0.44 -7.81
CA ASP A 78 5.22 0.04 -8.14
C ASP A 78 6.20 0.52 -7.06
N PHE A 79 6.01 1.73 -6.56
CA PHE A 79 6.76 2.24 -5.42
C PHE A 79 6.49 1.41 -4.16
N ILE A 80 5.23 1.13 -3.83
CA ILE A 80 4.86 0.27 -2.68
C ILE A 80 5.52 -1.11 -2.80
N ALA A 81 5.46 -1.73 -4.00
CA ALA A 81 6.08 -3.02 -4.25
C ALA A 81 7.60 -2.96 -4.06
N THR A 82 8.24 -1.87 -4.52
CA THR A 82 9.68 -1.64 -4.34
C THR A 82 10.05 -1.51 -2.86
N VAL A 83 9.24 -0.79 -2.06
CA VAL A 83 9.45 -0.68 -0.61
C VAL A 83 9.26 -2.04 0.06
N LYS A 84 8.22 -2.82 -0.29
CA LYS A 84 8.01 -4.18 0.22
C LYS A 84 9.24 -5.07 -0.01
N VAL A 85 9.74 -5.12 -1.24
CA VAL A 85 10.93 -5.91 -1.59
C VAL A 85 12.16 -5.45 -0.79
N SER A 86 12.33 -4.14 -0.63
CA SER A 86 13.43 -3.56 0.13
C SER A 86 13.35 -3.91 1.62
N CYS A 87 12.16 -3.90 2.22
CA CYS A 87 11.92 -4.36 3.60
C CYS A 87 12.29 -5.83 3.76
N LEU A 88 11.83 -6.70 2.86
CA LEU A 88 12.16 -8.13 2.89
C LEU A 88 13.66 -8.38 2.77
N MET A 89 14.34 -7.66 1.88
CA MET A 89 15.80 -7.73 1.72
C MET A 89 16.52 -7.29 2.99
N CYS A 90 16.08 -6.20 3.62
CA CYS A 90 16.62 -5.70 4.88
C CYS A 90 16.47 -6.75 6.00
N ILE A 91 15.26 -7.27 6.22
CA ILE A 91 15.00 -8.30 7.24
C ILE A 91 15.82 -9.57 6.97
N LYS A 92 16.02 -9.94 5.70
CA LYS A 92 16.87 -11.07 5.30
C LYS A 92 18.32 -10.86 5.74
N GLN A 93 18.86 -9.67 5.53
CA GLN A 93 20.26 -9.34 5.86
C GLN A 93 20.47 -9.23 7.37
N LEU A 94 19.54 -8.58 8.08
CA LEU A 94 19.62 -8.39 9.53
C LEU A 94 19.24 -9.64 10.34
N LYS A 95 18.59 -10.64 9.72
CA LYS A 95 17.98 -11.84 10.35
C LYS A 95 16.83 -11.56 11.32
N VAL A 96 16.92 -10.46 12.07
CA VAL A 96 15.90 -9.87 12.94
C VAL A 96 15.96 -8.36 12.74
N ALA A 97 14.82 -7.71 12.52
CA ALA A 97 14.77 -6.26 12.39
C ALA A 97 13.61 -5.65 13.21
N THR A 98 13.76 -4.42 13.68
CA THR A 98 12.66 -3.58 14.18
C THR A 98 12.24 -2.58 13.11
N VAL A 99 11.11 -1.88 13.29
CA VAL A 99 10.70 -0.82 12.34
C VAL A 99 11.78 0.27 12.25
N GLU A 100 12.35 0.64 13.39
CA GLU A 100 13.44 1.62 13.48
C GLU A 100 14.70 1.10 12.77
N GLY A 101 15.06 -0.17 12.96
CA GLY A 101 16.19 -0.77 12.27
C GLY A 101 16.02 -0.81 10.75
N ILE A 102 14.81 -1.03 10.26
CA ILE A 102 14.49 -0.96 8.82
C ILE A 102 14.60 0.49 8.31
N ALA A 103 14.07 1.45 9.08
CA ALA A 103 14.16 2.87 8.73
C ALA A 103 15.62 3.35 8.62
N GLU A 104 16.45 3.03 9.62
CA GLU A 104 17.88 3.34 9.60
C GLU A 104 18.61 2.69 8.42
N PHE A 105 18.21 1.48 8.03
CA PHE A 105 18.79 0.79 6.88
C PHE A 105 18.47 1.53 5.57
N PHE A 106 17.23 2.02 5.42
CA PHE A 106 16.85 2.82 4.25
C PHE A 106 17.57 4.17 4.20
N ASP A 107 17.74 4.83 5.35
CA ASP A 107 18.50 6.07 5.43
C ASP A 107 19.96 5.87 5.01
N LYS A 108 20.60 4.78 5.45
CA LYS A 108 22.00 4.45 5.11
C LYS A 108 22.19 4.04 3.65
N THR A 109 21.20 3.38 3.06
CA THR A 109 21.28 2.87 1.69
C THR A 109 20.85 3.90 0.65
N HIS A 110 20.31 5.05 1.08
CA HIS A 110 19.80 6.13 0.21
C HIS A 110 18.85 5.64 -0.88
N VAL A 111 18.16 4.51 -0.65
CA VAL A 111 17.28 3.88 -1.65
C VAL A 111 16.08 4.77 -1.97
N PHE A 112 15.70 5.64 -1.03
CA PHE A 112 14.57 6.55 -1.18
C PHE A 112 15.00 8.00 -0.90
N HIS A 113 14.81 8.88 -1.88
CA HIS A 113 15.12 10.30 -1.76
C HIS A 113 14.17 11.06 -0.82
N ASN A 114 12.99 10.50 -0.54
CA ASN A 114 12.03 11.04 0.41
C ASN A 114 12.13 10.25 1.71
N LYS A 115 12.48 10.93 2.82
CA LYS A 115 12.55 10.34 4.17
C LYS A 115 11.33 9.46 4.43
N CYS A 116 11.55 8.14 4.41
CA CYS A 116 10.48 7.19 4.69
C CYS A 116 10.17 7.28 6.18
N PHE A 117 9.02 7.88 6.50
CA PHE A 117 8.58 8.10 7.88
C PHE A 117 8.37 6.74 8.57
N SER A 118 8.91 6.56 9.77
CA SER A 118 8.89 5.27 10.49
C SER A 118 7.50 4.65 10.62
N GLU A 119 6.44 5.46 10.78
CA GLU A 119 5.05 4.97 10.82
C GLU A 119 4.62 4.32 9.49
N LYS A 120 5.09 4.83 8.35
CA LYS A 120 4.75 4.30 7.01
C LYS A 120 5.44 2.97 6.74
N ILE A 121 6.65 2.78 7.25
CA ILE A 121 7.34 1.48 7.21
C ILE A 121 6.56 0.46 8.04
N GLY A 122 6.02 0.87 9.19
CA GLY A 122 5.15 0.04 10.03
C GLY A 122 3.96 -0.53 9.25
N GLU A 123 3.24 0.30 8.48
CA GLU A 123 2.12 -0.13 7.63
C GLU A 123 2.54 -1.19 6.59
N ILE A 124 3.69 -0.99 5.94
CA ILE A 124 4.21 -1.95 4.96
C ILE A 124 4.60 -3.26 5.63
N VAL A 125 5.31 -3.20 6.75
CA VAL A 125 5.74 -4.40 7.49
C VAL A 125 4.52 -5.16 8.00
N GLN A 126 3.48 -4.48 8.50
CA GLN A 126 2.23 -5.10 8.90
C GLN A 126 1.55 -5.81 7.72
N THR A 127 1.57 -5.20 6.54
CA THR A 127 1.08 -5.85 5.31
C THR A 127 1.87 -7.13 5.01
N LEU A 128 3.20 -7.12 5.15
CA LEU A 128 4.04 -8.32 4.96
C LEU A 128 3.77 -9.42 6.02
N VAL A 129 3.35 -9.02 7.23
CA VAL A 129 2.91 -9.96 8.27
C VAL A 129 1.58 -10.60 7.89
N LEU A 130 0.63 -9.82 7.37
CA LEU A 130 -0.65 -10.32 6.86
C LEU A 130 -0.45 -11.25 5.65
N ASP A 131 0.51 -10.93 4.78
CA ASP A 131 0.91 -11.75 3.63
C ASP A 131 1.71 -13.01 4.04
N ASN A 132 1.99 -13.20 5.36
CA ASN A 132 2.74 -14.31 5.93
C ASN A 132 4.16 -14.47 5.34
N GLU A 133 4.76 -13.38 4.89
CA GLU A 133 6.16 -13.33 4.45
C GLU A 133 7.10 -13.04 5.62
N VAL A 134 6.59 -12.31 6.61
CA VAL A 134 7.28 -11.87 7.82
C VAL A 134 6.46 -12.29 9.04
N MET A 135 7.12 -12.63 10.15
CA MET A 135 6.48 -12.94 11.42
C MET A 135 6.91 -11.97 12.51
N GLU A 136 5.98 -11.65 13.40
CA GLU A 136 6.22 -10.86 14.60
C GLU A 136 6.81 -11.74 15.72
N VAL A 137 7.85 -11.22 16.37
CA VAL A 137 8.52 -11.86 17.50
C VAL A 137 8.90 -10.82 18.54
N LYS A 138 9.00 -11.21 19.82
CA LYS A 138 9.55 -10.36 20.87
C LYS A 138 11.04 -10.63 21.05
N SER A 139 11.82 -9.57 21.20
CA SER A 139 13.25 -9.65 21.47
C SER A 139 13.53 -10.36 22.79
N THR A 140 14.48 -11.29 22.78
CA THR A 140 15.04 -11.90 24.00
C THR A 140 16.26 -11.13 24.53
N GLY A 141 16.73 -10.08 23.83
CA GLY A 141 17.93 -9.31 24.16
C GLY A 141 19.24 -10.08 24.06
N MET A 142 19.22 -11.33 23.57
CA MET A 142 20.38 -12.22 23.49
C MET A 142 20.51 -12.85 22.09
N GLY A 143 21.73 -13.25 21.71
CA GLY A 143 21.99 -13.95 20.45
C GLY A 143 21.66 -13.09 19.22
N GLU A 144 20.77 -13.58 18.35
CA GLU A 144 20.31 -12.84 17.16
C GLU A 144 19.54 -11.55 17.49
N TYR A 145 19.16 -11.34 18.76
CA TYR A 145 18.49 -10.14 19.26
C TYR A 145 19.45 -9.20 20.01
N ALA A 146 20.76 -9.45 19.96
CA ALA A 146 21.76 -8.61 20.62
C ALA A 146 21.67 -7.16 20.08
N GLY A 147 21.59 -6.20 20.99
CA GLY A 147 21.41 -4.78 20.65
C GLY A 147 19.95 -4.31 20.56
N ILE A 148 18.97 -5.22 20.66
CA ILE A 148 17.54 -4.88 20.71
C ILE A 148 17.03 -5.04 22.15
N PRO A 149 16.33 -4.03 22.72
CA PRO A 149 15.79 -4.12 24.08
C PRO A 149 14.91 -5.36 24.29
N PHE A 150 15.04 -5.99 25.47
CA PHE A 150 14.22 -7.15 25.83
C PHE A 150 12.72 -6.81 25.74
N GLY A 151 11.95 -7.70 25.11
CA GLY A 151 10.51 -7.53 24.93
C GLY A 151 10.10 -6.59 23.79
N ALA A 152 11.04 -5.92 23.14
CA ALA A 152 10.74 -5.09 21.97
C ALA A 152 10.16 -5.92 20.82
N LEU A 153 9.26 -5.32 20.04
CA LEU A 153 8.67 -5.95 18.86
C LEU A 153 9.69 -5.99 17.72
N CYS A 154 9.85 -7.17 17.12
CA CYS A 154 10.76 -7.39 16.01
C CYS A 154 10.10 -8.28 14.96
N TYR A 155 10.76 -8.34 13.80
CA TYR A 155 10.29 -9.01 12.61
C TYR A 155 11.36 -9.95 12.07
N LYS A 156 10.94 -11.14 11.66
CA LYS A 156 11.80 -12.14 11.01
C LYS A 156 11.11 -12.66 9.76
N LEU A 157 11.89 -13.06 8.76
CA LEU A 157 11.33 -13.76 7.61
C LEU A 157 10.72 -15.09 8.06
N VAL A 158 9.52 -15.39 7.57
CA VAL A 158 8.93 -16.71 7.71
C VAL A 158 9.83 -17.69 6.97
N LYS A 159 10.37 -18.68 7.69
CA LYS A 159 11.05 -19.80 7.04
C LYS A 159 9.99 -20.54 6.23
N LYS A 160 9.97 -20.32 4.90
CA LYS A 160 9.34 -21.28 3.99
C LYS A 160 10.10 -22.59 4.19
N GLN A 161 9.60 -23.45 5.08
CA GLN A 161 10.10 -24.82 5.17
C GLN A 161 10.09 -25.33 3.73
N GLY A 162 11.22 -25.85 3.24
CA GLY A 162 11.45 -26.20 1.83
C GLY A 162 10.59 -27.35 1.29
N GLY A 163 9.34 -27.45 1.71
CA GLY A 163 8.29 -28.16 1.01
C GLY A 163 7.43 -27.18 0.24
N VAL A 164 6.91 -27.65 -0.90
CA VAL A 164 5.76 -27.04 -1.59
C VAL A 164 4.75 -26.58 -0.53
N PRO A 165 4.18 -25.35 -0.62
CA PRO A 165 3.12 -24.93 0.29
C PRO A 165 2.14 -26.09 0.41
N ARG A 166 1.88 -26.59 1.62
CA ARG A 166 0.83 -27.59 1.83
C ARG A 166 -0.49 -26.87 1.58
N VAL A 167 -0.84 -26.72 0.31
CA VAL A 167 -2.17 -26.39 -0.17
C VAL A 167 -3.09 -27.32 0.59
N GLY A 168 -3.95 -26.76 1.46
CA GLY A 168 -4.77 -27.56 2.35
C GLY A 168 -5.55 -28.58 1.53
N ALA A 169 -5.72 -29.81 2.02
CA ALA A 169 -6.37 -30.89 1.25
C ALA A 169 -7.77 -30.51 0.71
N LEU A 170 -8.42 -29.54 1.34
CA LEU A 170 -9.70 -28.97 0.90
C LEU A 170 -9.57 -28.05 -0.32
N THR A 171 -8.47 -27.31 -0.47
CA THR A 171 -8.23 -26.46 -1.64
C THR A 171 -7.88 -27.24 -2.91
N SER A 172 -7.52 -28.52 -2.78
CA SER A 172 -7.28 -29.42 -3.90
C SER A 172 -8.52 -30.18 -4.40
N ILE A 173 -9.67 -30.06 -3.73
CA ILE A 173 -10.91 -30.75 -4.10
C ILE A 173 -12.06 -29.77 -4.23
N PRO A 174 -13.05 -30.02 -5.10
CA PRO A 174 -14.16 -29.10 -5.32
C PRO A 174 -15.01 -28.85 -4.07
N CYS A 175 -14.98 -29.75 -3.09
CA CYS A 175 -15.72 -29.61 -1.83
C CYS A 175 -15.23 -28.45 -0.94
N GLY A 176 -13.95 -28.09 -0.99
CA GLY A 176 -13.40 -27.04 -0.12
C GLY A 176 -13.87 -25.63 -0.46
N VAL A 177 -14.44 -25.43 -1.65
CA VAL A 177 -15.01 -24.16 -2.11
C VAL A 177 -16.50 -24.29 -2.50
N CYS A 178 -17.12 -25.42 -2.17
CA CYS A 178 -18.51 -25.68 -2.56
C CYS A 178 -19.47 -24.77 -1.78
N PRO A 179 -20.26 -23.90 -2.46
CA PRO A 179 -21.15 -22.95 -1.78
C PRO A 179 -22.35 -23.63 -1.09
N ARG A 180 -22.58 -24.92 -1.37
CA ARG A 180 -23.70 -25.71 -0.85
C ARG A 180 -23.23 -26.92 -0.03
N ILE A 181 -22.00 -26.90 0.47
CA ILE A 181 -21.42 -28.03 1.21
C ILE A 181 -22.27 -28.44 2.42
N HIS A 182 -22.91 -27.47 3.09
CA HIS A 182 -23.78 -27.70 4.25
C HIS A 182 -25.09 -28.42 3.89
N GLU A 183 -25.51 -28.40 2.63
CA GLU A 183 -26.72 -29.06 2.12
C GLU A 183 -26.39 -30.41 1.46
N CYS A 184 -25.11 -30.74 1.33
CA CYS A 184 -24.63 -31.92 0.63
C CYS A 184 -24.71 -33.15 1.55
N THR A 185 -25.58 -34.10 1.23
CA THR A 185 -25.75 -35.35 1.98
C THR A 185 -25.90 -36.54 1.03
N PRO A 186 -25.47 -37.76 1.41
CA PRO A 186 -25.54 -38.94 0.52
C PRO A 186 -26.92 -39.17 -0.10
N ASP A 187 -27.98 -38.97 0.69
CA ASP A 187 -29.38 -39.20 0.31
C ASP A 187 -30.15 -37.90 -0.03
N GLY A 188 -29.46 -36.76 -0.09
CA GLY A 188 -30.08 -35.46 -0.34
C GLY A 188 -30.26 -35.12 -1.82
N ILE A 189 -31.03 -34.07 -2.09
CA ILE A 189 -31.17 -33.49 -3.44
C ILE A 189 -29.80 -33.02 -3.97
N ILE A 190 -28.98 -32.46 -3.06
CA ILE A 190 -27.56 -32.19 -3.29
C ILE A 190 -26.79 -33.35 -2.67
N SER A 191 -26.23 -34.22 -3.52
CA SER A 191 -25.54 -35.43 -3.09
C SER A 191 -24.14 -35.50 -3.67
N PRO A 192 -23.14 -36.02 -2.92
CA PRO A 192 -21.81 -36.26 -3.45
C PRO A 192 -21.83 -37.27 -4.62
N VAL A 193 -22.81 -38.17 -4.67
CA VAL A 193 -22.93 -39.21 -5.72
C VAL A 193 -23.30 -38.60 -7.07
N THR A 194 -24.14 -37.57 -7.08
CA THR A 194 -24.63 -36.87 -8.28
C THR A 194 -23.98 -35.50 -8.47
N CYS A 195 -22.88 -35.22 -7.76
CA CYS A 195 -22.27 -33.90 -7.69
C CYS A 195 -21.56 -33.52 -9.00
N VAL A 196 -22.13 -32.57 -9.74
CA VAL A 196 -21.57 -32.06 -11.00
C VAL A 196 -20.15 -31.49 -10.83
N TYR A 197 -19.85 -30.85 -9.69
CA TYR A 197 -18.51 -30.33 -9.42
C TYR A 197 -17.48 -31.44 -9.24
N TYR A 198 -17.89 -32.56 -8.63
CA TYR A 198 -17.02 -33.71 -8.39
C TYR A 198 -16.78 -34.48 -9.69
N THR A 199 -17.83 -34.70 -10.49
CA THR A 199 -17.71 -35.33 -11.82
C THR A 199 -16.78 -34.53 -12.74
N LYS A 200 -17.01 -33.22 -12.89
CA LYS A 200 -16.14 -32.36 -13.72
C LYS A 200 -14.70 -32.32 -13.25
N TRP A 201 -14.45 -32.46 -11.95
CA TRP A 201 -13.10 -32.47 -11.40
C TRP A 201 -12.38 -33.80 -11.65
N LEU A 202 -13.11 -34.91 -11.68
CA LEU A 202 -12.57 -36.25 -12.00
C LEU A 202 -12.39 -36.49 -13.51
N ASP A 203 -13.08 -35.74 -14.37
CA ASP A 203 -13.04 -35.87 -15.83
C ASP A 203 -11.78 -35.23 -16.48
N PHE A 204 -10.82 -34.73 -15.68
CA PHE A 204 -9.55 -34.15 -16.14
C PHE A 204 -8.38 -35.14 -16.09
#